data_AF-A0A383AHM7-F1
#
_entry.id   AF-A0A383AHM7-F1
#
_cell.length_a   1.000
_cell.length_b   1.000
_cell.length_c   1.000
_cell.angle_alpha   90.00
_cell.angle_beta   90.00
_cell.angle_gamma   90.00
#
_symmetry.space_group_name_H-M   'P 1'
#
loop_
_entity.id
_entity.type
_entity.pdbx_description
1 polymer ?
#
loop_
_entity_poly.entity_id
_entity_poly.type
_entity_poly.pdbx_seq_one_letter_code
_entity_poly.pdbx_strand_id
1 'polypeptide(L)'
;VSASHEQAETELANLLQIVQSFDARSADQQDWLRVRAKFGVAYERFEEAWNDAGSDVLPSSGRARMLAYLQLNVGTPVAGAELRGVAGIDDWARRIRELRVEMGYDLISGVGRDDMDVSEYVLNSVEPDEQQADDWRTAKRVRNLKTSIGSRLLEYLQAMYPRSADKERLAYVAKDKPSWPRRMRELVEAGWQISSSNTDPLLAPG
;
A
#
# COMPACT_ATOMS: atom_id res chain seq x y z
N VAL A 1 18.06 19.65 -22.32
CA VAL A 1 17.71 18.38 -21.66
C VAL A 1 18.52 18.34 -20.37
N SER A 2 17.95 17.92 -19.22
CA SER A 2 18.73 17.92 -17.96
C SER A 2 19.83 16.87 -18.04
N ALA A 3 20.94 17.06 -17.31
CA ALA A 3 22.05 16.09 -17.29
C ALA A 3 21.58 14.68 -16.91
N SER A 4 20.60 14.57 -16.01
CA SER A 4 20.00 13.28 -15.61
C SER A 4 19.21 12.63 -16.75
N HIS A 5 18.53 13.40 -17.60
CA HIS A 5 17.83 12.83 -18.75
C HIS A 5 18.82 12.31 -19.82
N GLU A 6 19.92 13.03 -20.08
CA GLU A 6 20.99 12.53 -20.95
C GLU A 6 21.66 11.26 -20.38
N GLN A 7 21.84 11.20 -19.06
CA GLN A 7 22.32 9.99 -18.39
C GLN A 7 21.33 8.82 -18.54
N ALA A 8 20.02 9.07 -18.42
CA ALA A 8 19.00 8.06 -18.62
C ALA A 8 19.02 7.51 -20.06
N GLU A 9 19.17 8.37 -21.07
CA GLU A 9 19.36 7.94 -22.46
C GLU A 9 20.61 7.06 -22.63
N THR A 10 21.71 7.45 -21.97
CA THR A 10 22.97 6.70 -22.00
C THR A 10 22.81 5.31 -21.39
N GLU A 11 22.18 5.20 -20.21
CA GLU A 11 21.96 3.90 -19.55
C GLU A 11 20.94 3.05 -20.31
N LEU A 12 19.95 3.66 -20.98
CA LEU A 12 19.04 2.94 -21.86
C LEU A 12 19.78 2.32 -23.06
N ALA A 13 20.73 3.05 -23.66
CA ALA A 13 21.58 2.51 -24.72
C ALA A 13 22.47 1.37 -24.21
N ASN A 14 22.99 1.48 -22.98
CA ASN A 14 23.77 0.42 -22.32
C ASN A 14 22.92 -0.85 -22.09
N LEU A 15 21.69 -0.71 -21.59
CA LEU A 15 20.74 -1.81 -21.46
C LEU A 15 20.49 -2.53 -22.79
N LEU A 16 20.27 -1.77 -23.86
CA LEU A 16 20.09 -2.31 -25.20
C LEU A 16 21.33 -3.09 -25.67
N GLN A 17 22.53 -2.55 -25.44
CA GLN A 17 23.79 -3.20 -25.78
C GLN A 17 24.00 -4.52 -25.03
N ILE A 18 23.62 -4.59 -23.76
CA ILE A 18 23.67 -5.83 -22.96
C ILE A 18 22.80 -6.92 -23.61
N VAL A 19 21.59 -6.57 -24.04
CA VAL A 19 20.68 -7.53 -24.70
C VAL A 19 21.18 -7.93 -26.08
N GLN A 20 21.63 -6.96 -26.89
CA GLN A 20 22.08 -7.23 -28.27
C GLN A 20 23.36 -8.07 -28.35
N SER A 21 24.26 -7.93 -27.38
CA SER A 21 25.52 -8.68 -27.35
C SER A 21 25.40 -10.09 -26.76
N PHE A 22 24.23 -10.46 -26.22
CA PHE A 22 24.01 -11.75 -25.59
C PHE A 22 23.47 -12.79 -26.58
N ASP A 23 24.26 -13.83 -26.88
CA ASP A 23 23.80 -14.95 -27.70
C ASP A 23 23.02 -15.97 -26.85
N ALA A 24 21.72 -15.74 -26.73
CA ALA A 24 20.81 -16.60 -25.99
C ALA A 24 20.74 -18.05 -26.53
N ARG A 25 21.15 -18.32 -27.79
CA ARG A 25 21.03 -19.65 -28.40
C ARG A 25 22.12 -20.61 -27.96
N SER A 26 23.29 -20.08 -27.61
CA SER A 26 24.43 -20.87 -27.13
C SER A 26 24.67 -20.75 -25.63
N ALA A 27 23.94 -19.88 -24.94
CA ALA A 27 24.15 -19.57 -23.53
C ALA A 27 23.74 -20.71 -22.59
N ASP A 28 24.57 -20.95 -21.57
CA ASP A 28 24.24 -21.86 -20.47
C ASP A 28 23.59 -21.13 -19.28
N GLN A 29 23.31 -21.86 -18.20
CA GLN A 29 22.72 -21.30 -16.98
C GLN A 29 23.59 -20.18 -16.37
N GLN A 30 24.92 -20.33 -16.36
CA GLN A 30 25.81 -19.33 -15.77
C GLN A 30 25.83 -18.04 -16.60
N ASP A 31 25.82 -18.17 -17.93
CA ASP A 31 25.73 -17.04 -18.84
C ASP A 31 24.45 -16.23 -18.61
N TRP A 32 23.30 -16.92 -18.48
CA TRP A 32 22.03 -16.30 -18.15
C TRP A 32 22.04 -15.57 -16.80
N LEU A 33 22.60 -16.18 -15.77
CA LEU A 33 22.70 -15.55 -14.45
C LEU A 33 23.58 -14.28 -14.51
N ARG A 34 24.70 -14.34 -15.22
CA ARG A 34 25.62 -13.20 -15.38
C ARG A 34 25.00 -12.06 -16.17
N VAL A 35 24.33 -12.34 -17.30
CA VAL A 35 23.71 -11.29 -18.11
C VAL A 35 22.55 -10.62 -17.37
N ARG A 36 21.74 -11.38 -16.62
CA ARG A 36 20.66 -10.81 -15.79
C ARG A 36 21.20 -9.92 -14.68
N ALA A 37 22.30 -10.30 -14.03
CA ALA A 37 22.95 -9.47 -13.02
C ALA A 37 23.47 -8.15 -13.62
N LYS A 38 24.15 -8.22 -14.79
CA LYS A 38 24.61 -7.02 -15.51
C LYS A 38 23.46 -6.11 -15.91
N PHE A 39 22.39 -6.67 -16.46
CA PHE A 39 21.19 -5.92 -16.83
C PHE A 39 20.57 -5.24 -15.60
N GLY A 40 20.45 -5.94 -14.47
CA GLY A 40 19.91 -5.36 -13.23
C GLY A 40 20.68 -4.13 -12.76
N VAL A 41 22.01 -4.18 -12.76
CA VAL A 41 22.86 -3.02 -12.37
C VAL A 41 22.69 -1.85 -13.34
N ALA A 42 22.63 -2.10 -14.66
CA ALA A 42 22.37 -1.04 -15.63
C ALA A 42 20.95 -0.46 -15.51
N TYR A 43 19.97 -1.31 -15.19
CA TYR A 43 18.57 -0.91 -15.02
C TYR A 43 18.39 -0.03 -13.79
N GLU A 44 19.06 -0.35 -12.68
CA GLU A 44 19.06 0.49 -11.48
C GLU A 44 19.60 1.89 -11.77
N ARG A 45 20.71 2.01 -12.51
CA ARG A 45 21.27 3.31 -12.93
C ARG A 45 20.34 4.08 -13.85
N PHE A 46 19.68 3.39 -14.78
CA PHE A 46 18.65 3.99 -15.63
C PHE A 46 17.50 4.54 -14.78
N GLU A 47 16.95 3.75 -13.85
CA GLU A 47 15.86 4.18 -12.99
C GLU A 47 16.26 5.37 -12.10
N GLU A 48 17.48 5.38 -11.54
CA GLU A 48 18.01 6.52 -10.79
C GLU A 48 18.05 7.79 -11.65
N ALA A 49 18.67 7.73 -12.83
CA ALA A 49 18.78 8.87 -13.74
C ALA A 49 17.41 9.35 -14.24
N TRP A 50 16.50 8.42 -14.54
CA TRP A 50 15.14 8.71 -14.98
C TRP A 50 14.31 9.39 -13.89
N ASN A 51 14.40 8.91 -12.65
CA ASN A 51 13.73 9.52 -11.50
C ASN A 51 14.27 10.93 -11.22
N ASP A 52 15.58 11.12 -11.30
CA ASP A 52 16.21 12.42 -11.11
C ASP A 52 15.82 13.42 -12.20
N ALA A 53 15.68 12.96 -13.45
CA ALA A 53 15.30 13.81 -14.58
C ALA A 53 13.92 14.47 -14.40
N GLY A 54 12.99 13.82 -13.72
CA GLY A 54 11.64 14.35 -13.42
C GLY A 54 11.50 15.01 -12.05
N SER A 55 12.55 15.03 -11.23
CA SER A 55 12.47 15.41 -9.82
C SER A 55 12.01 16.86 -9.56
N ASP A 56 12.28 17.78 -10.49
CA ASP A 56 11.88 19.19 -10.38
C ASP A 56 10.38 19.43 -10.58
N VAL A 57 9.68 18.52 -11.27
CA VAL A 57 8.26 18.67 -11.64
C VAL A 57 7.35 17.66 -10.94
N LEU A 58 7.88 16.51 -10.55
CA LEU A 58 7.12 15.45 -9.91
C LEU A 58 7.07 15.63 -8.38
N PRO A 59 6.01 15.13 -7.73
CA PRO A 59 6.01 14.98 -6.28
C PRO A 59 7.24 14.21 -5.78
N SER A 60 7.80 14.67 -4.66
CA SER A 60 9.09 14.18 -4.12
C SER A 60 9.08 12.76 -3.59
N SER A 61 7.91 12.14 -3.39
CA SER A 61 7.81 10.76 -2.90
C SER A 61 7.01 9.89 -3.84
N GLY A 62 7.39 8.62 -3.97
CA GLY A 62 6.67 7.64 -4.79
C GLY A 62 5.18 7.54 -4.42
N ARG A 63 4.85 7.61 -3.11
CA ARG A 63 3.45 7.67 -2.64
C ARG A 63 2.69 8.88 -3.20
N ALA A 64 3.29 10.06 -3.15
CA ALA A 64 2.67 11.27 -3.66
C ALA A 64 2.53 11.25 -5.19
N ARG A 65 3.52 10.69 -5.91
CA ARG A 65 3.44 10.47 -7.36
C ARG A 65 2.28 9.54 -7.73
N MET A 66 2.17 8.39 -7.05
CA MET A 66 1.06 7.46 -7.28
C MET A 66 -0.29 8.10 -6.97
N LEU A 67 -0.41 8.85 -5.87
CA LEU A 67 -1.66 9.53 -5.55
C LEU A 67 -2.04 10.54 -6.63
N ALA A 68 -1.09 11.38 -7.07
CA ALA A 68 -1.33 12.34 -8.15
C ALA A 68 -1.78 11.64 -9.44
N TYR A 69 -1.13 10.53 -9.79
CA TYR A 69 -1.51 9.74 -10.97
C TYR A 69 -2.87 9.06 -10.83
N LEU A 70 -3.21 8.52 -9.66
CA LEU A 70 -4.54 7.97 -9.38
C LEU A 70 -5.62 9.06 -9.45
N GLN A 71 -5.34 10.27 -8.96
CA GLN A 71 -6.24 11.41 -9.05
C GLN A 71 -6.48 11.89 -10.50
N LEU A 72 -5.48 11.74 -11.37
CA LEU A 72 -5.65 11.96 -12.81
C LEU A 72 -6.54 10.90 -13.48
N ASN A 73 -6.68 9.71 -12.87
CA ASN A 73 -7.37 8.54 -13.42
C ASN A 73 -8.54 8.08 -12.54
N VAL A 74 -9.23 9.00 -11.86
CA VAL A 74 -10.36 8.67 -10.98
C VAL A 74 -11.44 7.92 -11.75
N GLY A 75 -11.95 6.84 -11.15
CA GLY A 75 -12.96 5.96 -11.75
C GLY A 75 -12.43 5.06 -12.87
N THR A 76 -11.14 5.15 -13.22
CA THR A 76 -10.52 4.31 -14.26
C THR A 76 -9.57 3.30 -13.62
N PRO A 77 -9.63 2.01 -14.00
CA PRO A 77 -8.64 1.02 -13.56
C PRO A 77 -7.22 1.41 -14.00
N VAL A 78 -6.28 1.37 -13.07
CA VAL A 78 -4.85 1.60 -13.27
C VAL A 78 -4.09 0.33 -12.92
N ALA A 79 -3.21 -0.12 -13.81
CA ALA A 79 -2.44 -1.33 -13.58
C ALA A 79 -1.35 -1.13 -12.51
N GLY A 80 -1.09 -2.17 -11.72
CA GLY A 80 0.00 -2.16 -10.73
C GLY A 80 1.38 -1.87 -11.33
N ALA A 81 1.61 -2.28 -12.59
CA ALA A 81 2.84 -1.97 -13.31
C ALA A 81 3.00 -0.48 -13.63
N GLU A 82 1.90 0.22 -13.94
CA GLU A 82 1.91 1.68 -14.12
C GLU A 82 2.24 2.37 -12.81
N LEU A 83 1.60 1.94 -11.71
CA LEU A 83 1.87 2.48 -10.38
C LEU A 83 3.32 2.25 -9.94
N ARG A 84 3.92 1.09 -10.27
CA ARG A 84 5.35 0.84 -10.03
C ARG A 84 6.22 1.87 -10.78
N GLY A 85 5.95 2.08 -12.07
CA GLY A 85 6.69 3.04 -12.89
C GLY A 85 6.54 4.47 -12.39
N VAL A 86 5.33 4.90 -12.05
CA VAL A 86 5.05 6.23 -11.48
C VAL A 86 5.70 6.42 -10.12
N ALA A 87 5.67 5.39 -9.27
CA ALA A 87 6.27 5.45 -7.95
C ALA A 87 7.80 5.57 -8.02
N GLY A 88 8.44 4.96 -9.03
CA GLY A 88 9.90 4.91 -9.15
C GLY A 88 10.59 4.24 -7.96
N ILE A 89 9.90 3.31 -7.29
CA ILE A 89 10.40 2.55 -6.13
C ILE A 89 9.82 1.13 -6.14
N ASP A 90 10.56 0.17 -5.58
CA ASP A 90 10.08 -1.22 -5.48
C ASP A 90 8.93 -1.38 -4.48
N ASP A 91 8.88 -0.54 -3.45
CA ASP A 91 7.93 -0.63 -2.34
C ASP A 91 6.54 -0.02 -2.64
N TRP A 92 6.19 0.13 -3.93
CA TRP A 92 4.95 0.77 -4.40
C TRP A 92 3.68 0.11 -3.85
N ALA A 93 3.62 -1.22 -3.78
CA ALA A 93 2.45 -1.94 -3.29
C ALA A 93 2.14 -1.63 -1.82
N ARG A 94 3.19 -1.37 -1.03
CA ARG A 94 3.04 -0.92 0.36
C ARG A 94 2.48 0.50 0.42
N ARG A 95 2.92 1.39 -0.46
CA ARG A 95 2.42 2.77 -0.52
C ARG A 95 0.96 2.84 -0.94
N ILE A 96 0.51 1.95 -1.83
CA ILE A 96 -0.90 1.79 -2.18
C ILE A 96 -1.74 1.43 -0.95
N ARG A 97 -1.26 0.47 -0.13
CA ARG A 97 -1.91 0.15 1.14
C ARG A 97 -1.96 1.34 2.09
N GLU A 98 -0.91 2.16 2.12
CA GLU A 98 -0.89 3.36 2.95
C GLU A 98 -1.89 4.41 2.50
N LEU A 99 -2.02 4.65 1.19
CA LEU A 99 -3.04 5.54 0.64
C LEU A 99 -4.45 5.08 1.05
N ARG A 100 -4.72 3.78 0.90
CA ARG A 100 -6.01 3.19 1.26
C ARG A 100 -6.30 3.23 2.76
N VAL A 101 -5.36 2.75 3.57
CA VAL A 101 -5.60 2.46 4.99
C VAL A 101 -5.20 3.64 5.88
N GLU A 102 -4.04 4.24 5.65
CA GLU A 102 -3.54 5.30 6.53
C GLU A 102 -4.07 6.69 6.17
N MET A 103 -4.41 6.89 4.90
CA MET A 103 -4.85 8.18 4.37
C MET A 103 -6.32 8.23 3.97
N GLY A 104 -7.05 7.12 4.06
CA GLY A 104 -8.49 7.10 3.83
C GLY A 104 -8.92 7.21 2.37
N TYR A 105 -8.03 7.03 1.40
CA TYR A 105 -8.45 7.04 -0.01
C TYR A 105 -9.27 5.79 -0.35
N ASP A 106 -10.42 5.99 -1.02
CA ASP A 106 -11.25 4.91 -1.53
C ASP A 106 -10.60 4.26 -2.76
N LEU A 107 -9.65 3.37 -2.47
CA LEU A 107 -8.81 2.70 -3.45
C LEU A 107 -9.10 1.20 -3.44
N ILE A 108 -9.77 0.73 -4.50
CA ILE A 108 -10.22 -0.65 -4.65
C ILE A 108 -9.26 -1.40 -5.57
N SER A 109 -8.88 -2.63 -5.21
CA SER A 109 -8.15 -3.54 -6.10
C SER A 109 -9.12 -4.42 -6.89
N GLY A 110 -8.72 -4.92 -8.07
CA GLY A 110 -9.55 -5.85 -8.85
C GLY A 110 -9.74 -7.25 -8.25
N VAL A 111 -9.15 -7.56 -7.10
CA VAL A 111 -9.39 -8.81 -6.36
C VAL A 111 -10.89 -9.04 -6.13
N GLY A 112 -11.45 -10.07 -6.75
CA GLY A 112 -12.87 -10.44 -6.59
C GLY A 112 -13.86 -9.58 -7.38
N ARG A 113 -13.36 -8.79 -8.34
CA ARG A 113 -14.19 -8.04 -9.30
C ARG A 113 -14.17 -8.72 -10.66
N ASP A 114 -15.32 -8.71 -11.33
CA ASP A 114 -15.45 -9.28 -12.68
C ASP A 114 -15.07 -8.29 -13.79
N ASP A 115 -14.96 -7.00 -13.46
CA ASP A 115 -14.70 -5.91 -14.39
C ASP A 115 -13.28 -5.32 -14.29
N MET A 116 -12.39 -5.96 -13.52
CA MET A 116 -11.01 -5.51 -13.32
C MET A 116 -10.05 -6.70 -13.21
N ASP A 117 -8.80 -6.50 -13.65
CA ASP A 117 -7.72 -7.46 -13.37
C ASP A 117 -7.30 -7.40 -11.89
N VAL A 118 -6.88 -8.53 -11.33
CA VAL A 118 -6.44 -8.66 -9.94
C VAL A 118 -5.31 -7.68 -9.57
N SER A 119 -4.49 -7.31 -10.55
CA SER A 119 -3.37 -6.38 -10.40
C SER A 119 -3.73 -4.90 -10.59
N GLU A 120 -4.98 -4.60 -10.93
CA GLU A 120 -5.47 -3.23 -11.14
C GLU A 120 -6.03 -2.61 -9.87
N TYR A 121 -5.99 -1.27 -9.83
CA TYR A 121 -6.52 -0.44 -8.77
C TYR A 121 -7.38 0.68 -9.35
N VAL A 122 -8.48 1.02 -8.69
CA VAL A 122 -9.32 2.17 -9.05
C VAL A 122 -9.49 3.07 -7.84
N LEU A 123 -9.26 4.37 -8.04
CA LEU A 123 -9.57 5.41 -7.07
C LEU A 123 -10.98 5.92 -7.37
N ASN A 124 -11.92 5.76 -6.44
CA ASN A 124 -13.32 6.16 -6.67
C ASN A 124 -13.58 7.63 -6.32
N SER A 125 -12.77 8.22 -5.44
CA SER A 125 -12.92 9.61 -4.98
C SER A 125 -11.56 10.30 -4.94
N VAL A 126 -11.52 11.55 -5.38
CA VAL A 126 -10.33 12.42 -5.30
C VAL A 126 -9.98 12.75 -3.86
N GLU A 127 -11.00 12.94 -3.03
CA GLU A 127 -10.85 13.31 -1.63
C GLU A 127 -10.81 12.06 -0.75
N PRO A 128 -9.93 12.03 0.26
CA PRO A 128 -9.89 10.95 1.24
C PRO A 128 -11.08 11.02 2.20
N ASP A 129 -11.42 9.87 2.78
CA ASP A 129 -12.23 9.78 3.97
C ASP A 129 -11.39 10.14 5.19
N GLU A 130 -11.49 11.40 5.61
CA GLU A 130 -10.76 11.93 6.78
C GLU A 130 -11.09 11.13 8.06
N GLN A 131 -12.34 10.68 8.20
CA GLN A 131 -12.78 9.95 9.37
C GLN A 131 -12.10 8.57 9.43
N GLN A 132 -12.01 7.85 8.31
CA GLN A 132 -11.26 6.60 8.26
C GLN A 132 -9.77 6.78 8.51
N ALA A 133 -9.16 7.87 8.01
CA ALA A 133 -7.76 8.17 8.27
C ALA A 133 -7.52 8.43 9.77
N ASP A 134 -8.41 9.17 10.44
CA ASP A 134 -8.35 9.42 11.88
C ASP A 134 -8.57 8.17 12.73
N ASP A 135 -9.49 7.31 12.32
CA ASP A 135 -9.74 6.02 12.97
C ASP A 135 -8.51 5.13 12.89
N TRP A 136 -7.85 5.12 11.74
CA TRP A 136 -6.59 4.40 11.57
C TRP A 136 -5.48 4.96 12.46
N ARG A 137 -5.29 6.29 12.52
CA ARG A 137 -4.31 6.93 13.41
C ARG A 137 -4.54 6.54 14.86
N THR A 138 -5.81 6.53 15.27
CA THR A 138 -6.23 6.11 16.60
C THR A 138 -5.89 4.64 16.86
N ALA A 139 -6.27 3.74 15.94
CA ALA A 139 -5.96 2.32 16.05
C ALA A 139 -4.44 2.07 16.13
N LYS A 140 -3.65 2.73 15.28
CA LYS A 140 -2.18 2.64 15.23
C LYS A 140 -1.55 3.14 16.52
N ARG A 141 -2.03 4.25 17.08
CA ARG A 141 -1.60 4.78 18.39
C ARG A 141 -1.89 3.74 19.48
N VAL A 142 -3.13 3.26 19.60
CA VAL A 142 -3.54 2.34 20.66
C VAL A 142 -2.82 0.99 20.55
N ARG A 143 -2.64 0.46 19.33
CA ARG A 143 -1.87 -0.77 19.07
C ARG A 143 -0.47 -0.72 19.68
N ASN A 144 0.17 0.44 19.66
CA ASN A 144 1.56 0.62 20.07
C ASN A 144 1.73 0.92 21.58
N LEU A 145 0.64 1.04 22.33
CA LEU A 145 0.71 1.21 23.78
C LEU A 145 1.32 -0.02 24.46
N LYS A 146 2.08 0.22 25.53
CA LYS A 146 2.71 -0.82 26.36
C LYS A 146 1.74 -1.31 27.45
N THR A 147 0.52 -1.68 27.06
CA THR A 147 -0.55 -2.15 27.95
C THR A 147 -1.08 -3.51 27.51
N SER A 148 -1.96 -4.12 28.32
CA SER A 148 -2.56 -5.41 28.00
C SER A 148 -3.43 -5.34 26.72
N ILE A 149 -3.68 -6.48 26.08
CA ILE A 149 -4.60 -6.54 24.92
C ILE A 149 -5.99 -6.01 25.30
N GLY A 150 -6.53 -6.41 26.46
CA GLY A 150 -7.84 -5.94 26.94
C GLY A 150 -7.87 -4.44 27.15
N SER A 151 -6.81 -3.87 27.75
CA SER A 151 -6.69 -2.41 27.94
C SER A 151 -6.65 -1.65 26.61
N ARG A 152 -5.91 -2.17 25.61
CA ARG A 152 -5.87 -1.58 24.26
C ARG A 152 -7.21 -1.66 23.55
N LEU A 153 -7.90 -2.80 23.64
CA LEU A 153 -9.24 -2.95 23.05
C LEU A 153 -10.23 -1.97 23.69
N LEU A 154 -10.24 -1.87 25.02
CA LEU A 154 -11.10 -0.94 25.74
C LEU A 154 -10.81 0.52 25.36
N GLU A 155 -9.54 0.93 25.37
CA GLU A 155 -9.16 2.30 25.00
C GLU A 155 -9.56 2.63 23.56
N TYR A 156 -9.41 1.67 22.65
CA TYR A 156 -9.83 1.86 21.26
C TYR A 156 -11.35 2.01 21.13
N LEU A 157 -12.14 1.15 21.79
CA LEU A 157 -13.60 1.23 21.78
C LEU A 157 -14.10 2.55 22.38
N GLN A 158 -13.48 3.02 23.46
CA GLN A 158 -13.80 4.32 24.06
C GLN A 158 -13.50 5.48 23.11
N ALA A 159 -12.42 5.40 22.33
CA ALA A 159 -12.08 6.42 21.34
C ALA A 159 -13.01 6.40 20.11
N MET A 160 -13.60 5.24 19.77
CA MET A 160 -14.55 5.13 18.66
C MET A 160 -15.96 5.56 19.07
N TYR A 161 -16.35 5.39 20.34
CA TYR A 161 -17.68 5.76 20.84
C TYR A 161 -18.06 7.22 20.50
N PRO A 162 -19.28 7.48 19.98
CA PRO A 162 -20.42 6.56 19.83
C PRO A 162 -20.43 5.70 18.55
N ARG A 163 -19.39 5.75 17.71
CA ARG A 163 -19.29 4.97 16.49
C ARG A 163 -18.84 3.53 16.77
N SER A 164 -19.13 2.63 15.84
CA SER A 164 -18.71 1.23 15.90
C SER A 164 -17.24 1.05 15.48
N ALA A 165 -16.53 0.14 16.14
CA ALA A 165 -15.23 -0.35 15.69
C ALA A 165 -15.41 -1.64 14.87
N ASP A 166 -14.77 -1.74 13.70
CA ASP A 166 -14.81 -2.96 12.90
C ASP A 166 -13.85 -4.05 13.42
N LYS A 167 -14.13 -5.29 13.03
CA LYS A 167 -13.38 -6.48 13.44
C LYS A 167 -11.90 -6.43 13.08
N GLU A 168 -11.58 -5.99 11.86
CA GLU A 168 -10.22 -5.93 11.37
C GLU A 168 -9.39 -4.93 12.18
N ARG A 169 -9.98 -3.78 12.53
CA ARG A 169 -9.36 -2.75 13.37
C ARG A 169 -9.18 -3.25 14.80
N LEU A 170 -10.16 -3.96 15.37
CA LEU A 170 -10.04 -4.60 16.69
C LEU A 170 -8.92 -5.65 16.72
N ALA A 171 -8.84 -6.50 15.70
CA ALA A 171 -7.77 -7.48 15.54
C ALA A 171 -6.39 -6.80 15.42
N TYR A 172 -6.31 -5.75 14.59
CA TYR A 172 -5.10 -4.95 14.42
C TYR A 172 -4.61 -4.32 15.73
N VAL A 173 -5.51 -3.68 16.50
CA VAL A 173 -5.22 -3.11 17.82
C VAL A 173 -4.70 -4.19 18.77
N ALA A 174 -5.25 -5.40 18.70
CA ALA A 174 -4.79 -6.55 19.47
C ALA A 174 -3.48 -7.17 18.98
N LYS A 175 -2.85 -6.65 17.92
CA LYS A 175 -1.69 -7.23 17.22
C LYS A 175 -1.96 -8.64 16.69
N ASP A 176 -3.16 -8.82 16.14
CA ASP A 176 -3.60 -10.05 15.46
C ASP A 176 -3.49 -11.29 16.36
N LYS A 177 -3.55 -11.09 17.69
CA LYS A 177 -3.47 -12.19 18.65
C LYS A 177 -4.80 -12.92 18.70
N PRO A 178 -4.84 -14.25 18.52
CA PRO A 178 -6.10 -15.01 18.46
C PRO A 178 -6.91 -14.96 19.77
N SER A 179 -6.30 -14.49 20.87
CA SER A 179 -6.96 -14.31 22.16
C SER A 179 -7.84 -13.06 22.25
N TRP A 180 -7.79 -12.13 21.29
CA TRP A 180 -8.52 -10.87 21.35
C TRP A 180 -10.05 -11.02 21.49
N PRO A 181 -10.74 -12.00 20.87
CA PRO A 181 -12.18 -12.17 21.06
C PRO A 181 -12.52 -12.58 22.50
N ARG A 182 -11.64 -13.37 23.14
CA ARG A 182 -11.77 -13.70 24.56
C ARG A 182 -11.60 -12.46 25.44
N ARG A 183 -10.66 -11.57 25.10
CA ARG A 183 -10.46 -10.30 25.83
C ARG A 183 -11.68 -9.37 25.72
N MET A 184 -12.39 -9.38 24.59
CA MET A 184 -13.66 -8.66 24.45
C MET A 184 -14.73 -9.21 25.40
N ARG A 185 -14.86 -10.54 25.52
CA ARG A 185 -15.79 -11.16 26.48
C ARG A 185 -15.46 -10.79 27.93
N GLU A 186 -14.18 -10.80 28.29
CA GLU A 186 -13.74 -10.38 29.63
C GLU A 186 -14.13 -8.92 29.95
N LEU A 187 -14.12 -8.01 28.96
CA LEU A 187 -14.58 -6.63 29.16
C LEU A 187 -16.08 -6.58 29.48
N VAL A 188 -16.89 -7.38 28.79
CA VAL A 188 -18.32 -7.51 29.05
C VAL A 188 -18.56 -8.10 30.44
N GLU A 189 -17.84 -9.17 30.81
CA GLU A 189 -17.89 -9.78 32.15
C GLU A 189 -17.47 -8.80 33.25
N ALA A 190 -16.56 -7.88 32.94
CA ALA A 190 -16.14 -6.79 33.84
C ALA A 190 -17.14 -5.62 33.91
N GLY A 191 -18.28 -5.70 33.21
CA GLY A 191 -19.39 -4.74 33.29
C GLY A 191 -19.43 -3.69 32.18
N TRP A 192 -18.50 -3.72 31.21
CA TRP A 192 -18.56 -2.81 30.06
C TRP A 192 -19.72 -3.16 29.13
N GLN A 193 -20.50 -2.15 28.75
CA GLN A 193 -21.61 -2.30 27.80
C GLN A 193 -21.06 -2.30 26.37
N ILE A 194 -20.82 -3.48 25.80
CA ILE A 194 -20.29 -3.65 24.44
C ILE A 194 -21.25 -4.52 23.64
N SER A 195 -21.86 -3.94 22.60
CA SER A 195 -22.70 -4.64 21.63
C SER A 195 -21.89 -5.08 20.41
N SER A 196 -22.33 -6.15 19.76
CA SER A 196 -21.79 -6.61 18.47
C SER A 196 -22.93 -6.83 17.47
N SER A 197 -22.60 -7.01 16.20
CA SER A 197 -23.58 -7.35 15.14
C SER A 197 -24.43 -8.59 15.45
N ASN A 198 -23.95 -9.50 16.31
CA ASN A 198 -24.73 -10.66 16.76
C ASN A 198 -25.83 -10.31 17.76
N THR A 199 -25.71 -9.17 18.45
CA THR A 199 -26.61 -8.74 19.53
C THR A 199 -27.42 -7.50 19.17
N ASP A 200 -26.91 -6.69 18.24
CA ASP A 200 -27.57 -5.48 17.74
C ASP A 200 -27.54 -5.51 16.19
N PRO A 201 -28.69 -5.75 15.53
CA PRO A 201 -28.77 -5.83 14.08
C PRO A 201 -28.58 -4.47 13.38
N LEU A 202 -28.50 -3.36 14.13
CA LEU A 202 -28.20 -2.03 13.57
C LEU A 202 -26.69 -1.83 13.33
N LEU A 203 -25.84 -2.70 13.87
CA LEU A 203 -24.41 -2.68 13.63
C LEU A 203 -24.07 -3.40 12.32
N ALA A 204 -23.11 -2.84 11.57
CA ALA A 204 -22.61 -3.48 10.35
C ALA A 204 -22.06 -4.88 10.66
N PRO A 205 -22.23 -5.88 9.76
CA PRO A 205 -21.72 -7.22 9.97
C PRO A 205 -20.20 -7.23 10.17
N GLY A 206 -19.74 -7.99 11.17
CA GLY A 206 -18.36 -7.97 11.66
C GLY A 206 -18.30 -7.63 13.13
#